data_AF-F3BJG6-F1
#
_entry.id   AF-F3BJG6-F1
#
_cell.length_a   1.000
_cell.length_b   1.000
_cell.length_c   1.000
_cell.angle_alpha   90.00
_cell.angle_beta   90.00
_cell.angle_gamma   90.00
#
_symmetry.space_group_name_H-M   'P 1'
#
loop_
_entity.id
_entity.type
_entity.pdbx_description
1 polymer ?
#
loop_
_entity_poly.entity_id
_entity_poly.type
_entity_poly.pdbx_seq_one_letter_code
_entity_poly.pdbx_strand_id
1 'polypeptide(L)'
;MEFEQDSNLTLPLFLLDESLSNRDLEQPDFEISIGLDDELLAQICQNPSEDSSVAITVSGYELLITNPLYLAILDQEHDAQITLTHGPLLSIVLNTEGQNTFVSPQMDMMPTFDLGDEDDE
;
A
#
# COMPACT_ATOMS: atom_id res chain seq x y z
N MET A 1 -8.19 8.82 5.88
CA MET A 1 -6.96 9.42 5.33
C MET A 1 -7.35 9.96 3.97
N GLU A 2 -7.15 11.25 3.73
CA GLU A 2 -7.46 11.93 2.46
C GLU A 2 -6.24 11.79 1.52
N PHE A 3 -6.45 11.62 0.22
CA PHE A 3 -5.37 11.54 -0.78
C PHE A 3 -5.55 12.63 -1.84
N GLU A 4 -4.59 13.54 -1.94
CA GLU A 4 -4.50 14.55 -3.01
C GLU A 4 -3.65 14.00 -4.19
N GLN A 5 -3.84 14.49 -5.42
CA GLN A 5 -2.92 14.21 -6.54
C GLN A 5 -1.48 14.59 -6.14
N ASP A 6 -0.48 13.86 -6.62
CA ASP A 6 0.94 13.99 -6.22
C ASP A 6 1.25 13.61 -4.75
N SER A 7 0.31 12.96 -4.05
CA SER A 7 0.56 12.41 -2.72
C SER A 7 1.29 11.07 -2.78
N ASN A 8 2.07 10.79 -1.74
CA ASN A 8 2.65 9.48 -1.52
C ASN A 8 1.75 8.65 -0.58
N LEU A 9 1.42 7.44 -1.00
CA LEU A 9 0.85 6.42 -0.14
C LEU A 9 1.98 5.74 0.64
N THR A 10 2.14 6.12 1.91
CA THR A 10 3.07 5.46 2.80
C THR A 10 2.34 4.44 3.67
N LEU A 11 2.79 3.19 3.64
CA LEU A 11 2.19 2.10 4.41
C LEU A 11 3.24 1.29 5.18
N PRO A 12 2.90 0.88 6.42
CA PRO A 12 3.75 0.00 7.19
C PRO A 12 3.76 -1.41 6.62
N LEU A 13 4.93 -2.04 6.60
CA LEU A 13 5.12 -3.43 6.19
C LEU A 13 5.60 -4.27 7.36
N PHE A 14 5.00 -5.45 7.46
CA PHE A 14 5.29 -6.47 8.47
C PHE A 14 5.64 -7.78 7.77
N LEU A 15 6.65 -8.47 8.26
CA LEU A 15 7.00 -9.80 7.77
C LEU A 15 5.82 -10.76 8.01
N LEU A 16 5.39 -11.41 6.93
CA LEU A 16 4.35 -12.44 6.98
C LEU A 16 4.96 -13.75 7.53
N ASP A 17 4.90 -13.90 8.85
CA ASP A 17 5.27 -15.13 9.56
C ASP A 17 4.23 -15.49 10.65
N GLU A 18 4.46 -16.58 11.37
CA GLU A 18 3.64 -17.02 12.52
C GLU A 18 3.49 -15.97 13.63
N SER A 19 4.43 -15.02 13.73
CA SER A 19 4.39 -13.93 14.72
C SER A 19 3.45 -12.77 14.35
N LEU A 20 2.99 -12.67 13.09
CA LEU A 20 2.29 -11.50 12.55
C LEU A 20 1.10 -11.06 13.42
N SER A 21 0.28 -12.00 13.90
CA SER A 21 -0.89 -11.72 14.73
C SER A 21 -0.59 -11.07 16.09
N ASN A 22 0.67 -11.11 16.54
CA ASN A 22 1.14 -10.53 17.80
C ASN A 22 2.02 -9.29 17.57
N ARG A 23 2.18 -8.83 16.32
CA ARG A 23 3.00 -7.66 16.01
C ARG A 23 2.32 -6.39 16.50
N ASP A 24 3.15 -5.46 16.95
CA ASP A 24 2.73 -4.11 17.31
C ASP A 24 2.62 -3.26 16.04
N LEU A 25 1.43 -2.73 15.77
CA LEU A 25 1.17 -1.92 14.58
C LEU A 25 1.95 -0.58 14.60
N GLU A 26 2.39 -0.13 15.77
CA GLU A 26 3.21 1.07 15.92
C GLU A 26 4.70 0.81 15.64
N GLN A 27 5.09 -0.46 15.45
CA GLN A 27 6.47 -0.87 15.18
C GLN A 27 6.57 -1.76 13.93
N PRO A 28 6.40 -1.18 12.72
CA PRO A 28 6.60 -1.91 11.48
C PRO A 28 8.05 -2.36 11.30
N ASP A 29 8.25 -3.41 10.48
CA ASP A 29 9.60 -3.85 10.11
C ASP A 29 10.28 -2.79 9.22
N PHE A 30 9.51 -2.19 8.29
CA PHE A 30 9.85 -1.01 7.50
C PHE A 30 8.58 -0.46 6.81
N GLU A 31 8.70 0.63 6.06
CA GLU A 31 7.57 1.22 5.33
C GLU A 31 7.81 1.19 3.82
N ILE A 32 6.73 1.22 3.04
CA ILE A 32 6.75 1.41 1.59
C ILE A 32 6.05 2.72 1.25
N SER A 33 6.66 3.52 0.38
CA SER A 33 6.12 4.77 -0.14
C SER A 33 5.86 4.64 -1.63
N ILE A 34 4.62 4.83 -2.06
CA ILE A 34 4.18 4.70 -3.45
C ILE A 34 3.68 6.06 -3.92
N GLY A 35 4.21 6.57 -5.03
CA GLY A 35 3.67 7.75 -5.68
C GLY A 35 2.29 7.44 -6.27
N LEU A 36 1.29 8.26 -5.97
CA LEU A 36 -0.07 8.10 -6.50
C LEU A 36 -0.27 8.96 -7.75
N ASP A 37 0.08 8.39 -8.90
CA ASP A 37 -0.26 8.98 -10.21
C ASP A 37 -1.75 8.79 -10.55
N ASP A 38 -2.27 9.57 -11.49
CA ASP A 38 -3.67 9.51 -11.95
C ASP A 38 -4.16 8.10 -12.30
N GLU A 39 -3.31 7.32 -12.98
CA GLU A 39 -3.65 5.94 -13.37
C GLU A 39 -3.79 5.03 -12.15
N LEU A 40 -2.91 5.18 -11.16
CA LEU A 40 -2.94 4.37 -9.95
C LEU A 40 -4.12 4.79 -9.05
N LEU A 41 -4.37 6.10 -8.92
CA LEU A 41 -5.53 6.64 -8.20
C LEU A 41 -6.84 6.12 -8.79
N ALA A 42 -7.00 6.17 -10.12
CA ALA A 42 -8.19 5.64 -10.78
C ALA A 42 -8.38 4.13 -10.54
N GLN A 43 -7.29 3.37 -10.43
CA GLN A 43 -7.35 1.95 -10.11
C GLN A 43 -7.70 1.70 -8.63
N ILE A 44 -7.13 2.46 -7.70
CA ILE A 44 -7.41 2.37 -6.26
C ILE A 44 -8.86 2.75 -5.92
N CYS A 45 -9.45 3.66 -6.70
CA CYS A 45 -10.86 4.06 -6.57
C CYS A 45 -11.85 2.99 -7.05
N GLN A 46 -11.40 1.84 -7.57
CA GLN A 46 -12.31 0.75 -7.88
C GLN A 46 -12.94 0.22 -6.59
N ASN A 47 -14.24 -0.08 -6.64
CA ASN A 47 -14.94 -0.77 -5.57
C ASN A 47 -15.30 -2.18 -6.06
N PRO A 48 -14.43 -3.17 -5.83
CA PRO A 48 -14.72 -4.56 -6.19
C PRO A 48 -15.98 -5.04 -5.50
N SER A 49 -16.70 -5.98 -6.12
CA SER A 49 -17.82 -6.67 -5.46
C SER A 49 -17.36 -7.45 -4.23
N GLU A 50 -18.27 -7.77 -3.30
CA GLU A 50 -17.98 -8.45 -2.03
C GLU A 50 -17.14 -9.75 -2.15
N ASP A 51 -17.28 -10.48 -3.26
CA ASP A 51 -16.57 -11.76 -3.51
C ASP A 51 -15.36 -11.59 -4.47
N SER A 52 -14.91 -10.35 -4.71
CA SER A 52 -13.87 -10.04 -5.69
C SER A 52 -12.78 -9.17 -5.08
N SER A 53 -11.55 -9.38 -5.54
CA SER A 53 -10.41 -8.50 -5.27
C SER A 53 -9.75 -8.09 -6.58
N VAL A 54 -9.13 -6.92 -6.56
CA VAL A 54 -8.33 -6.40 -7.67
C VAL A 54 -6.88 -6.32 -7.20
N ALA A 55 -5.98 -6.86 -8.00
CA ALA A 55 -4.55 -6.87 -7.74
C ALA A 55 -3.85 -5.93 -8.73
N ILE A 56 -3.12 -4.95 -8.22
CA ILE A 56 -2.45 -3.90 -9.01
C ILE A 56 -0.96 -3.99 -8.72
N THR A 57 -0.17 -4.36 -9.73
CA THR A 57 1.30 -4.36 -9.61
C THR A 57 1.81 -2.93 -9.62
N VAL A 58 2.69 -2.62 -8.68
CA VAL A 58 3.29 -1.29 -8.53
C VAL A 58 4.77 -1.37 -8.89
N SER A 59 5.21 -0.50 -9.81
CA SER A 59 6.62 -0.45 -10.23
C SER A 59 7.37 0.77 -9.72
N GLY A 60 6.67 1.84 -9.34
CA GLY A 60 7.26 3.07 -8.79
C GLY A 60 7.02 3.18 -7.30
N TYR A 61 7.97 2.68 -6.50
CA TYR A 61 7.90 2.77 -5.04
C TYR A 61 9.28 2.85 -4.41
N GLU A 62 9.33 3.36 -3.18
CA GLU A 62 10.51 3.47 -2.35
C GLU A 62 10.31 2.70 -1.04
N LEU A 63 11.33 1.93 -0.62
CA LEU A 63 11.33 1.24 0.66
C LEU A 63 12.07 2.07 1.71
N LEU A 64 11.37 2.45 2.77
CA LEU A 64 11.87 3.24 3.89
C LEU A 64 12.31 2.30 5.01
N ILE A 65 13.52 1.74 4.86
CA ILE A 65 14.05 0.74 5.79
C ILE A 65 14.93 1.40 6.85
N THR A 66 14.48 1.40 8.10
CA THR A 66 15.25 1.93 9.24
C THR A 66 15.98 0.82 10.02
N ASN A 67 15.49 -0.41 9.96
CA ASN A 67 16.07 -1.55 10.64
C ASN A 67 17.19 -2.19 9.80
N PRO A 68 18.44 -2.25 10.30
CA PRO A 68 19.57 -2.77 9.54
C PRO A 68 19.44 -4.25 9.13
N LEU A 69 18.60 -5.03 9.82
CA LEU A 69 18.33 -6.44 9.47
C LEU A 69 17.71 -6.59 8.07
N TYR A 70 17.03 -5.55 7.58
CA TYR A 70 16.31 -5.56 6.32
C TYR A 70 16.98 -4.73 5.22
N LEU A 71 18.13 -4.09 5.47
CA LEU A 71 18.79 -3.23 4.47
C LEU A 71 19.18 -4.01 3.20
N ALA A 72 19.51 -5.29 3.32
CA ALA A 72 19.81 -6.15 2.18
C ALA A 72 18.62 -6.28 1.20
N ILE A 73 17.40 -5.93 1.62
CA ILE A 73 16.22 -5.90 0.75
C ILE A 73 16.37 -4.84 -0.35
N LEU A 74 17.08 -3.73 -0.11
CA LEU A 74 17.26 -2.67 -1.10
C LEU A 74 18.14 -3.10 -2.29
N ASP A 75 18.97 -4.13 -2.11
CA ASP A 75 19.93 -4.62 -3.10
C ASP A 75 19.44 -5.89 -3.84
N GLN A 76 18.25 -6.40 -3.53
CA GLN A 76 17.67 -7.61 -4.16
C GLN A 76 16.44 -7.27 -5.01
N GLU A 77 16.03 -8.19 -5.87
CA GLU A 77 14.79 -8.03 -6.61
C GLU A 77 13.58 -8.14 -5.67
N HIS A 78 12.62 -7.23 -5.83
CA HIS A 78 11.38 -7.21 -5.08
C HIS A 78 10.21 -6.70 -5.94
N ASP A 79 9.02 -7.24 -5.65
CA ASP A 79 7.76 -6.99 -6.34
C ASP A 79 6.74 -6.48 -5.31
N ALA A 80 6.06 -5.38 -5.63
CA ALA A 80 5.00 -4.84 -4.79
C ALA A 80 3.65 -4.91 -5.52
N GLN A 81 2.64 -5.37 -4.81
CA GLN A 81 1.28 -5.48 -5.31
C GLN A 81 0.30 -4.88 -4.30
N ILE A 82 -0.54 -3.98 -4.78
CA ILE A 82 -1.71 -3.50 -4.05
C ILE A 82 -2.85 -4.48 -4.26
N THR A 83 -3.52 -4.86 -3.18
CA THR A 83 -4.77 -5.62 -3.20
C THR A 83 -5.91 -4.71 -2.74
N LEU A 84 -6.93 -4.57 -3.60
CA LEU A 84 -8.18 -3.89 -3.28
C LEU A 84 -9.27 -4.93 -3.02
N THR A 85 -10.03 -4.73 -1.95
CA THR A 85 -11.23 -5.51 -1.64
C THR A 85 -12.44 -4.60 -1.42
N HIS A 86 -13.64 -5.18 -1.48
CA HIS A 86 -14.89 -4.47 -1.25
C HIS A 86 -14.86 -3.65 0.06
N GLY A 87 -15.38 -2.41 0.01
CA GLY A 87 -15.35 -1.49 1.15
C GLY A 87 -14.22 -0.44 1.06
N PRO A 88 -13.87 -0.03 -0.17
CA PRO A 88 -12.49 0.26 -0.65
C PRO A 88 -11.37 0.03 0.37
N LEU A 89 -11.18 -1.23 0.74
CA LEU A 89 -10.07 -1.62 1.61
C LEU A 89 -8.85 -1.90 0.74
N LEU A 90 -7.71 -1.32 1.11
CA LEU A 90 -6.44 -1.49 0.42
C LEU A 90 -5.41 -2.13 1.36
N SER A 91 -4.64 -3.09 0.83
CA SER A 91 -3.41 -3.57 1.46
C SER A 91 -2.30 -3.73 0.42
N ILE A 92 -1.06 -3.81 0.88
CA ILE A 92 0.12 -4.08 0.05
C ILE A 92 0.73 -5.42 0.44
N VAL A 93 1.18 -6.15 -0.58
CA VAL A 93 2.08 -7.29 -0.45
C VAL A 93 3.39 -6.95 -1.16
N LEU A 94 4.51 -7.11 -0.47
CA LEU A 94 5.86 -7.02 -1.03
C LEU A 94 6.51 -8.40 -1.00
N ASN A 95 6.79 -8.94 -2.17
CA ASN A 95 7.52 -10.20 -2.33
C ASN A 95 8.99 -9.90 -2.60
N THR A 96 9.88 -10.68 -1.98
CA THR A 96 11.32 -10.54 -2.16
C THR A 96 11.95 -11.82 -2.70
N GLU A 97 13.10 -11.70 -3.37
CA GLU A 97 13.85 -12.86 -3.90
C GLU A 97 14.17 -13.92 -2.83
N GLY A 98 14.41 -13.49 -1.59
CA GLY A 98 14.66 -14.36 -0.44
C GLY A 98 13.47 -15.18 0.07
N GLN A 99 12.34 -15.19 -0.64
CA GLN A 99 11.05 -15.79 -0.24
C GLN A 99 10.41 -15.16 1.01
N ASN A 100 10.89 -14.00 1.44
CA ASN A 100 10.20 -13.22 2.47
C ASN A 100 9.06 -12.46 1.80
N THR A 101 7.88 -12.57 2.39
CA THR A 101 6.70 -11.79 2.02
C THR A 101 6.42 -10.79 3.15
N PHE A 102 6.22 -9.53 2.80
CA PHE A 102 5.81 -8.50 3.73
C PHE A 102 4.42 -8.02 3.37
N VAL A 103 3.61 -7.72 4.37
CA VAL A 103 2.22 -7.28 4.20
C VAL A 103 1.94 -6.04 5.01
N SER A 104 1.11 -5.15 4.46
CA SER A 104 0.52 -4.06 5.21
C SER A 104 -0.80 -4.50 5.85
N PRO A 105 -1.24 -3.84 6.94
CA PRO A 105 -2.62 -3.93 7.38
C PRO A 105 -3.56 -3.44 6.28
N GLN A 106 -4.82 -3.86 6.36
CA GLN A 106 -5.88 -3.31 5.53
C GLN A 106 -6.19 -1.89 6.01
N MET A 107 -6.24 -0.96 5.07
CA MET A 107 -6.55 0.44 5.30
C MET A 107 -7.82 0.80 4.54
N ASP A 108 -8.75 1.45 5.22
CA ASP A 108 -9.90 2.08 4.59
C ASP A 108 -9.44 3.28 3.76
N MET A 109 -9.57 3.18 2.44
CA MET A 109 -9.44 4.32 1.55
C MET A 109 -10.81 4.90 1.26
N MET A 110 -11.13 6.04 1.88
CA MET A 110 -12.17 6.93 1.36
C MET A 110 -11.47 8.03 0.58
N PRO A 111 -11.36 7.95 -0.76
CA PRO A 111 -10.91 9.08 -1.55
C PRO A 111 -11.95 10.19 -1.39
N THR A 112 -11.56 11.29 -0.75
CA THR A 112 -12.30 12.55 -0.85
C THR A 112 -11.97 13.13 -2.21
N PHE A 113 -12.80 12.84 -3.20
CA PHE A 113 -12.81 13.64 -4.42
C PHE A 113 -13.29 15.02 -3.97
N ASP A 114 -12.39 16.00 -3.91
CA ASP A 114 -12.79 17.40 -3.83
C ASP A 114 -13.50 17.68 -5.15
N LEU A 115 -14.81 17.44 -5.18
CA LEU A 115 -15.70 18.11 -6.12
C LEU A 115 -15.56 19.56 -5.70
N GLY A 116 -14.53 20.25 -6.21
CA GLY A 116 -14.36 21.66 -5.98
C GLY A 116 -15.73 22.28 -6.15
N ASP A 117 -16.19 23.01 -5.12
CA ASP A 117 -17.33 23.88 -5.27
C ASP A 117 -17.03 24.72 -6.52
N GLU A 118 -17.56 24.30 -7.67
CA GLU A 118 -17.85 25.22 -8.75
C GLU A 118 -18.89 26.12 -8.09
N ASP A 119 -18.42 27.21 -7.48
CA ASP A 119 -19.22 28.37 -7.11
C ASP A 119 -20.11 28.64 -8.34
N ASP A 120 -21.36 28.18 -8.26
CA ASP A 120 -22.43 28.57 -9.15
C ASP A 120 -22.39 30.10 -9.22
N GLU A 121 -22.12 30.65 -10.43
CA GLU A 121 -22.12 32.10 -10.70
C GLU A 121 -23.33 32.86 -10.10
#